data_AF-A0A7C5ALX1-F1
#
_entry.id   AF-A0A7C5ALX1-F1
#
_cell.length_a   1.000
_cell.length_b   1.000
_cell.length_c   1.000
_cell.angle_alpha   90.00
_cell.angle_beta   90.00
_cell.angle_gamma   90.00
#
_symmetry.space_group_name_H-M   'P 1'
#
loop_
_entity.id
_entity.type
_entity.pdbx_description
1 polymer ?
#
loop_
_entity_poly.entity_id
_entity_poly.type
_entity_poly.pdbx_seq_one_letter_code
_entity_poly.pdbx_strand_id
1 'polypeptide(L)'
;MKRKFVTLAVFSWLLVLAGGVAAGEWSENEFLYKPAVGARGVTEKTTFDTGLNRVDSHLGKYKTLGDPRYTTLSEALQTIGNSPVTLTIPAGTVAVTGNLTVPANVTLHFLQGGVLNVSSGVTLTLNGPLVAGPYQIFSGTGTVVLGGPVTEVYPQWWGAKGDGVNDDTPAIQAALNQGGGRTVKFPKPAVAYKLTTEVCPVSHSRLIGEYSTIHQSTPRTMIFAIPDNRSNIEIAYFRFTGTGVYTSGPNSGRCAVHSDRGEEGSGVNDHFSIHHNIFDGSLSTGGIGGTFRKGHIYQNHITITNGEHGIYLAGNSSDVTIENNVIIGPGIPEATASGIKFTAATNLVIRGNILEGWRHSNINAGGGAPSDIVIQSNILKSTLAGAGGSGIHLTYGQRFLIMDNDIRNSAGCGLLSKIPQVTIKHNLIRNSGGDGIFIDGRSGADVRNTVIDGNLLDGNNSGISLNTAQDGIIVTNNYCTGSVSGYGITFSNTTTVNGFVGYNTIYGGSDPLTLSSNLPTMGNITASGTVSTLARKTVTATLSGPYEIRQNQGNVFLLNPNGAHRNVNPVGNFSPGTELTVVNTAGSTYNLVFDSSGLNITVAPGKTGMFVFDGNAWKKVFVSS
;
A
#
# COMPACT_ATOMS: atom_id res chain seq x y z
N MET A 1 -26.06 -28.35 -108.80
CA MET A 1 -25.00 -27.85 -107.89
C MET A 1 -25.53 -27.46 -106.48
N LYS A 2 -26.32 -28.32 -105.80
CA LYS A 2 -26.90 -28.04 -104.46
C LYS A 2 -26.88 -29.25 -103.51
N ARG A 3 -25.78 -30.02 -103.48
CA ARG A 3 -25.64 -31.18 -102.58
C ARG A 3 -24.31 -31.28 -101.83
N LYS A 4 -23.45 -30.26 -101.87
CA LYS A 4 -22.16 -30.25 -101.14
C LYS A 4 -22.04 -29.25 -99.98
N PHE A 5 -23.11 -28.50 -99.66
CA PHE A 5 -23.09 -27.50 -98.57
C PHE A 5 -23.75 -27.94 -97.25
N VAL A 6 -24.39 -29.12 -97.20
CA VAL A 6 -25.15 -29.55 -96.01
C VAL A 6 -24.28 -30.33 -95.00
N THR A 7 -23.17 -30.94 -95.43
CA THR A 7 -22.33 -31.75 -94.54
C THR A 7 -21.30 -30.93 -93.73
N LEU A 8 -20.98 -29.70 -94.15
CA LEU A 8 -20.06 -28.82 -93.41
C LEU A 8 -20.75 -28.00 -92.32
N ALA A 9 -22.03 -27.62 -92.52
CA ALA A 9 -22.79 -26.85 -91.54
C ALA A 9 -23.23 -27.69 -90.32
N VAL A 10 -23.50 -28.99 -90.50
CA VAL A 10 -23.87 -29.90 -89.41
C VAL A 10 -22.67 -30.27 -88.53
N PHE A 11 -21.45 -30.33 -89.08
CA PHE A 11 -20.24 -30.51 -88.27
C PHE A 11 -19.83 -29.25 -87.49
N SER A 12 -20.07 -28.05 -88.04
CA SER A 12 -19.82 -26.80 -87.29
C SER A 12 -20.86 -26.51 -86.20
N TRP A 13 -22.10 -27.02 -86.32
CA TRP A 13 -23.08 -26.93 -85.22
C TRP A 13 -22.90 -28.00 -84.14
N LEU A 14 -22.40 -29.20 -84.48
CA LEU A 14 -22.05 -30.22 -83.49
C LEU A 14 -20.74 -29.93 -82.74
N LEU A 15 -19.81 -29.17 -83.31
CA LEU A 15 -18.61 -28.70 -82.57
C LEU A 15 -18.89 -27.51 -81.64
N VAL A 16 -19.96 -26.75 -81.86
CA VAL A 16 -20.35 -25.62 -80.98
C VAL A 16 -21.24 -26.08 -79.81
N LEU A 17 -21.86 -27.25 -79.89
CA LEU A 17 -22.64 -27.85 -78.79
C LEU A 17 -21.86 -28.88 -77.94
N ALA A 18 -20.65 -29.27 -78.34
CA ALA A 18 -19.82 -30.23 -77.59
C ALA A 18 -18.72 -29.58 -76.72
N GLY A 19 -18.67 -28.24 -76.68
CA GLY A 19 -17.64 -27.48 -75.97
C GLY A 19 -18.23 -26.39 -75.08
N GLY A 20 -19.21 -26.72 -74.25
CA GLY A 20 -19.54 -25.87 -73.11
C GLY A 20 -18.34 -25.87 -72.17
N VAL A 21 -17.39 -24.96 -72.37
CA VAL A 21 -16.30 -24.74 -71.44
C VAL A 21 -16.96 -24.18 -70.18
N ALA A 22 -17.32 -25.06 -69.25
CA ALA A 22 -17.89 -24.64 -67.98
C ALA A 22 -16.86 -23.71 -67.34
N ALA A 23 -17.17 -22.42 -67.25
CA ALA A 23 -16.30 -21.48 -66.56
C ALA A 23 -16.09 -21.99 -65.13
N GLY A 24 -14.86 -21.91 -64.63
CA GLY A 24 -14.58 -22.17 -63.22
C GLY A 24 -15.34 -21.20 -62.30
N GLU A 25 -15.35 -21.51 -61.01
CA GLU A 25 -16.05 -20.74 -59.97
C GLU A 25 -15.04 -20.17 -58.97
N TRP A 26 -15.37 -19.05 -58.33
CA TRP A 26 -14.57 -18.58 -57.19
C TRP A 26 -14.88 -19.40 -55.94
N SER A 27 -13.92 -19.50 -55.03
CA SER A 27 -14.15 -19.99 -53.67
C SER A 27 -15.12 -19.08 -52.91
N GLU A 28 -15.69 -19.57 -51.80
CA GLU A 28 -16.75 -18.88 -51.05
C GLU A 28 -16.31 -17.49 -50.55
N ASN A 29 -15.08 -17.37 -50.06
CA ASN A 29 -14.50 -16.08 -49.66
C ASN A 29 -13.80 -15.34 -50.80
N GLU A 30 -13.91 -15.84 -52.04
CA GLU A 30 -13.35 -15.29 -53.27
C GLU A 30 -11.82 -15.11 -53.29
N PHE A 31 -11.07 -15.84 -52.45
CA PHE A 31 -9.61 -15.78 -52.48
C PHE A 31 -8.98 -16.58 -53.63
N LEU A 32 -9.66 -17.64 -54.08
CA LEU A 32 -9.09 -18.64 -54.99
C LEU A 32 -10.08 -18.94 -56.12
N TYR A 33 -9.61 -18.91 -57.36
CA TYR A 33 -10.39 -19.36 -58.52
C TYR A 33 -10.26 -20.87 -58.70
N LYS A 34 -11.39 -21.58 -58.67
CA LYS A 34 -11.47 -23.03 -58.93
C LYS A 34 -11.68 -23.24 -60.43
N PRO A 35 -10.71 -23.85 -61.15
CA PRO A 35 -10.83 -24.06 -62.58
C PRO A 35 -11.95 -25.05 -62.94
N ALA A 36 -12.33 -25.04 -64.22
CA ALA A 36 -13.20 -26.05 -64.82
C ALA A 36 -12.63 -27.48 -64.69
N VAL A 37 -13.44 -28.51 -64.98
CA VAL A 37 -12.94 -29.90 -65.06
C VAL A 37 -11.81 -30.00 -66.08
N GLY A 38 -10.61 -30.31 -65.60
CA GLY A 38 -9.41 -30.47 -66.43
C GLY A 38 -9.23 -31.91 -66.97
N ALA A 39 -8.14 -32.12 -67.72
CA ALA A 39 -7.83 -33.38 -68.41
C ALA A 39 -7.76 -34.63 -67.50
N ARG A 40 -7.59 -34.45 -66.19
CA ARG A 40 -7.52 -35.55 -65.20
C ARG A 40 -8.86 -35.89 -64.55
N GLY A 41 -9.96 -35.30 -65.03
CA GLY A 41 -11.32 -35.71 -64.71
C GLY A 41 -11.87 -35.19 -63.38
N VAL A 42 -13.09 -35.64 -63.05
CA VAL A 42 -13.90 -35.10 -61.94
C VAL A 42 -13.30 -35.39 -60.56
N THR A 43 -12.67 -36.56 -60.37
CA THR A 43 -12.12 -36.97 -59.06
C THR A 43 -10.96 -36.07 -58.61
N GLU A 44 -10.06 -35.73 -59.53
CA GLU A 44 -8.96 -34.81 -59.22
C GLU A 44 -9.48 -33.40 -58.97
N LYS A 45 -10.47 -32.94 -59.76
CA LYS A 45 -11.13 -31.66 -59.52
C LYS A 45 -11.72 -31.60 -58.11
N THR A 46 -12.48 -32.61 -57.68
CA THR A 46 -13.05 -32.63 -56.33
C THR A 46 -11.97 -32.55 -55.24
N THR A 47 -10.85 -33.26 -55.42
CA THR A 47 -9.74 -33.24 -54.47
C THR A 47 -9.08 -31.86 -54.41
N PHE A 48 -8.84 -31.26 -55.57
CA PHE A 48 -8.26 -29.92 -55.70
C PHE A 48 -9.19 -28.85 -55.11
N ASP A 49 -10.47 -28.86 -55.45
CA ASP A 49 -11.48 -27.93 -54.93
C ASP A 49 -11.63 -28.05 -53.41
N THR A 50 -11.59 -29.28 -52.87
CA THR A 50 -11.60 -29.50 -51.42
C THR A 50 -10.36 -28.88 -50.76
N GLY A 51 -9.19 -29.00 -51.38
CA GLY A 51 -7.97 -28.32 -50.95
C GLY A 51 -8.12 -26.80 -50.97
N LEU A 52 -8.60 -26.23 -52.08
CA LEU A 52 -8.83 -24.79 -52.21
C LEU A 52 -9.85 -24.28 -51.20
N ASN A 53 -10.97 -25.00 -50.98
CA ASN A 53 -11.99 -24.65 -49.98
C ASN A 53 -11.41 -24.64 -48.57
N ARG A 54 -10.52 -25.59 -48.23
CA ARG A 54 -9.84 -25.61 -46.93
C ARG A 54 -8.93 -24.40 -46.73
N VAL A 55 -8.18 -24.02 -47.77
CA VAL A 55 -7.31 -22.83 -47.72
C VAL A 55 -8.16 -21.56 -47.67
N ASP A 56 -9.19 -21.46 -48.49
CA ASP A 56 -10.15 -20.34 -48.51
C ASP A 56 -10.83 -20.14 -47.15
N SER A 57 -11.33 -21.22 -46.54
CA SER A 57 -11.92 -21.20 -45.19
C SER A 57 -10.90 -20.77 -44.12
N HIS A 58 -9.63 -21.16 -44.26
CA HIS A 58 -8.58 -20.70 -43.35
C HIS A 58 -8.28 -19.21 -43.53
N LEU A 59 -8.10 -18.74 -44.76
CA LEU A 59 -7.86 -17.34 -45.08
C LEU A 59 -9.07 -16.46 -44.72
N GLY A 60 -10.29 -16.99 -44.82
CA GLY A 60 -11.54 -16.33 -44.42
C GLY A 60 -11.59 -15.91 -42.95
N LYS A 61 -10.75 -16.49 -42.09
CA LYS A 61 -10.64 -16.13 -40.68
C LYS A 61 -9.87 -14.82 -40.43
N TYR A 62 -9.14 -14.33 -41.43
CA TYR A 62 -8.29 -13.15 -41.31
C TYR A 62 -8.66 -12.14 -42.39
N LYS A 63 -9.03 -10.93 -41.99
CA LYS A 63 -9.39 -9.84 -42.91
C LYS A 63 -8.57 -8.60 -42.54
N THR A 64 -8.27 -7.74 -43.51
CA THR A 64 -7.56 -6.48 -43.26
C THR A 64 -8.43 -5.31 -43.64
N LEU A 65 -8.54 -4.34 -42.75
CA LEU A 65 -9.25 -3.09 -43.03
C LEU A 65 -8.46 -2.28 -44.06
N GLY A 66 -9.12 -1.87 -45.15
CA GLY A 66 -8.52 -1.25 -46.32
C GLY A 66 -8.46 -2.15 -47.56
N ASP A 67 -8.63 -3.47 -47.40
CA ASP A 67 -8.78 -4.39 -48.53
C ASP A 67 -10.10 -4.11 -49.28
N PRO A 68 -10.22 -4.48 -50.58
CA PRO A 68 -11.49 -4.41 -51.29
C PRO A 68 -12.61 -5.12 -50.50
N ARG A 69 -13.77 -4.45 -50.34
CA ARG A 69 -14.93 -4.84 -49.49
C ARG A 69 -14.75 -4.66 -47.97
N TYR A 70 -13.63 -4.10 -47.53
CA TYR A 70 -13.34 -3.79 -46.14
C TYR A 70 -12.80 -2.35 -46.00
N THR A 71 -13.32 -1.41 -46.80
CA THR A 71 -12.71 -0.06 -46.92
C THR A 71 -13.01 0.83 -45.72
N THR A 72 -14.12 0.58 -45.03
CA THR A 72 -14.49 1.25 -43.78
C THR A 72 -14.80 0.21 -42.72
N LEU A 73 -14.70 0.60 -41.44
CA LEU A 73 -15.02 -0.32 -40.34
C LEU A 73 -16.49 -0.79 -40.42
N SER A 74 -17.42 0.10 -40.79
CA SER A 74 -18.84 -0.24 -40.94
C SER A 74 -19.08 -1.27 -42.05
N GLU A 75 -18.50 -1.04 -43.23
CA GLU A 75 -18.58 -1.98 -44.36
C GLU A 75 -17.98 -3.34 -43.97
N ALA A 76 -16.79 -3.33 -43.37
CA ALA A 76 -16.11 -4.54 -42.96
C ALA A 76 -16.97 -5.40 -42.00
N LEU A 77 -17.61 -4.76 -41.01
CA LEU A 77 -18.48 -5.47 -40.06
C LEU A 77 -19.74 -6.01 -40.74
N GLN A 78 -20.34 -5.26 -41.68
CA GLN A 78 -21.50 -5.73 -42.44
C GLN A 78 -21.15 -6.94 -43.30
N THR A 79 -19.99 -6.93 -43.95
CA THR A 79 -19.52 -8.03 -44.80
C THR A 79 -19.10 -9.27 -43.99
N ILE A 80 -18.51 -9.09 -42.81
CA ILE A 80 -18.12 -10.21 -41.93
C ILE A 80 -19.36 -10.94 -41.38
N GLY A 81 -20.42 -10.20 -41.04
CA GLY A 81 -21.64 -10.76 -40.45
C GLY A 81 -21.36 -11.55 -39.16
N ASN A 82 -21.87 -12.78 -39.09
CA ASN A 82 -21.80 -13.62 -37.87
C ASN A 82 -20.56 -14.52 -37.82
N SER A 83 -19.69 -14.50 -38.83
CA SER A 83 -18.52 -15.37 -38.89
C SER A 83 -17.44 -14.93 -37.89
N PRO A 84 -16.82 -15.87 -37.15
CA PRO A 84 -15.67 -15.54 -36.29
C PRO A 84 -14.45 -15.12 -37.14
N VAL A 85 -13.99 -13.87 -36.98
CA VAL A 85 -12.94 -13.28 -37.81
C VAL A 85 -11.98 -12.44 -36.95
N THR A 86 -10.69 -12.48 -37.30
CA THR A 86 -9.71 -11.47 -36.87
C THR A 86 -9.64 -10.38 -37.94
N LEU A 87 -10.09 -9.16 -37.58
CA LEU A 87 -9.97 -7.98 -38.41
C LEU A 87 -8.71 -7.21 -38.02
N THR A 88 -7.74 -7.21 -38.93
CA THR A 88 -6.48 -6.47 -38.77
C THR A 88 -6.70 -5.01 -39.13
N ILE A 89 -6.26 -4.11 -38.25
CA ILE A 89 -6.22 -2.67 -38.49
C ILE A 89 -4.77 -2.31 -38.83
N PRO A 90 -4.42 -2.15 -40.11
CA PRO A 90 -3.06 -1.82 -40.52
C PRO A 90 -2.73 -0.36 -40.21
N ALA A 91 -1.48 0.04 -40.45
CA ALA A 91 -1.05 1.42 -40.28
C ALA A 91 -1.91 2.38 -41.11
N GLY A 92 -2.40 3.45 -40.46
CA GLY A 92 -3.34 4.40 -41.05
C GLY A 92 -4.46 4.76 -40.08
N THR A 93 -5.14 5.87 -40.35
CA THR A 93 -6.26 6.35 -39.53
C THR A 93 -7.57 6.09 -40.26
N VAL A 94 -8.48 5.33 -39.62
CA VAL A 94 -9.83 5.09 -40.14
C VAL A 94 -10.84 5.86 -39.31
N ALA A 95 -11.67 6.67 -39.98
CA ALA A 95 -12.70 7.46 -39.33
C ALA A 95 -13.90 6.59 -38.93
N VAL A 96 -14.37 6.80 -37.70
CA VAL A 96 -15.64 6.29 -37.17
C VAL A 96 -16.54 7.50 -36.95
N THR A 97 -17.44 7.74 -37.89
CA THR A 97 -18.28 8.96 -37.97
C THR A 97 -19.70 8.75 -37.47
N GLY A 98 -20.09 7.52 -37.12
CA GLY A 98 -21.39 7.18 -36.55
C GLY A 98 -21.26 6.10 -35.49
N ASN A 99 -22.26 6.00 -34.61
CA ASN A 99 -22.29 5.01 -33.54
C ASN A 99 -22.15 3.61 -34.13
N LEU A 100 -21.20 2.82 -33.62
CA LEU A 100 -20.85 1.54 -34.18
C LEU A 100 -20.54 0.53 -33.08
N THR A 101 -20.99 -0.71 -33.27
CA THR A 101 -20.68 -1.83 -32.37
C THR A 101 -19.91 -2.89 -33.14
N VAL A 102 -18.71 -3.20 -32.67
CA VAL A 102 -17.94 -4.36 -33.11
C VAL A 102 -18.44 -5.57 -32.31
N PRO A 103 -19.04 -6.58 -32.96
CA PRO A 103 -19.67 -7.71 -32.29
C PRO A 103 -18.63 -8.68 -31.70
N ALA A 104 -19.09 -9.56 -30.80
CA ALA A 104 -18.21 -10.46 -30.04
C ALA A 104 -17.46 -11.49 -30.90
N ASN A 105 -17.95 -11.80 -32.11
CA ASN A 105 -17.30 -12.70 -33.06
C ASN A 105 -16.10 -12.06 -33.80
N VAL A 106 -15.89 -10.76 -33.66
CA VAL A 106 -14.79 -10.05 -34.33
C VAL A 106 -13.67 -9.74 -33.32
N THR A 107 -12.49 -10.30 -33.56
CA THR A 107 -11.27 -9.88 -32.87
C THR A 107 -10.67 -8.70 -33.62
N LEU A 108 -10.49 -7.56 -32.96
CA LEU A 108 -9.72 -6.45 -33.53
C LEU A 108 -8.24 -6.65 -33.23
N HIS A 109 -7.42 -6.71 -34.27
CA HIS A 109 -5.97 -6.81 -34.16
C HIS A 109 -5.33 -5.56 -34.74
N PHE A 110 -4.84 -4.67 -33.88
CA PHE A 110 -4.18 -3.46 -34.31
C PHE A 110 -2.70 -3.74 -34.58
N LEU A 111 -2.22 -3.28 -35.73
CA LEU A 111 -0.79 -3.13 -35.98
C LEU A 111 -0.35 -1.73 -35.52
N GLN A 112 0.93 -1.58 -35.20
CA GLN A 112 1.46 -0.28 -34.79
C GLN A 112 1.24 0.77 -35.88
N GLY A 113 0.62 1.89 -35.50
CA GLY A 113 0.22 2.97 -36.40
C GLY A 113 -1.20 2.85 -36.96
N GLY A 114 -1.91 1.74 -36.71
CA GLY A 114 -3.33 1.62 -37.01
C GLY A 114 -4.19 2.31 -35.96
N VAL A 115 -5.06 3.23 -36.36
CA VAL A 115 -5.83 4.08 -35.45
C VAL A 115 -7.28 4.18 -35.91
N LEU A 116 -8.23 4.02 -34.99
CA LEU A 116 -9.63 4.41 -35.19
C LEU A 116 -9.85 5.83 -34.64
N ASN A 117 -10.25 6.76 -35.51
CA ASN A 117 -10.61 8.12 -35.14
C ASN A 117 -12.12 8.20 -34.87
N VAL A 118 -12.51 8.24 -33.60
CA VAL A 118 -13.91 8.30 -33.17
C VAL A 118 -14.34 9.75 -33.08
N SER A 119 -15.27 10.12 -33.93
CA SER A 119 -15.74 11.51 -34.06
C SER A 119 -16.45 12.00 -32.79
N SER A 120 -16.48 13.31 -32.56
CA SER A 120 -17.19 13.90 -31.43
C SER A 120 -18.67 13.49 -31.42
N GLY A 121 -19.19 13.11 -30.25
CA GLY A 121 -20.57 12.65 -30.09
C GLY A 121 -20.83 11.21 -30.57
N VAL A 122 -19.83 10.52 -31.12
CA VAL A 122 -19.92 9.12 -31.56
C VAL A 122 -19.45 8.18 -30.46
N THR A 123 -20.14 7.04 -30.31
CA THR A 123 -19.73 5.93 -29.46
C THR A 123 -19.33 4.71 -30.29
N LEU A 124 -18.13 4.21 -30.05
CA LEU A 124 -17.62 2.93 -30.57
C LEU A 124 -17.62 1.89 -29.45
N THR A 125 -18.44 0.86 -29.57
CA THR A 125 -18.52 -0.24 -28.61
C THR A 125 -17.80 -1.48 -29.15
N LEU A 126 -16.89 -2.05 -28.37
CA LEU A 126 -16.09 -3.21 -28.75
C LEU A 126 -16.45 -4.41 -27.87
N ASN A 127 -17.24 -5.35 -28.40
CA ASN A 127 -17.69 -6.54 -27.66
C ASN A 127 -16.80 -7.78 -27.87
N GLY A 128 -15.93 -7.76 -28.89
CA GLY A 128 -14.99 -8.85 -29.16
C GLY A 128 -13.62 -8.67 -28.51
N PRO A 129 -12.72 -9.65 -28.68
CA PRO A 129 -11.33 -9.52 -28.21
C PRO A 129 -10.59 -8.37 -28.90
N LEU A 130 -9.66 -7.75 -28.17
CA LEU A 130 -8.81 -6.67 -28.64
C LEU A 130 -7.34 -7.07 -28.46
N VAL A 131 -6.59 -7.06 -29.56
CA VAL A 131 -5.16 -7.36 -29.58
C VAL A 131 -4.41 -6.12 -30.06
N ALA A 132 -3.66 -5.50 -29.17
CA ALA A 132 -2.84 -4.32 -29.46
C ALA A 132 -1.68 -4.23 -28.47
N GLY A 133 -0.54 -3.66 -28.90
CA GLY A 133 0.55 -3.28 -28.01
C GLY A 133 0.29 -1.93 -27.31
N PRO A 134 1.25 -1.44 -26.51
CA PRO A 134 1.16 -0.13 -25.84
C PRO A 134 1.49 1.02 -26.81
N TYR A 135 0.68 1.18 -27.84
CA TYR A 135 0.74 2.29 -28.81
C TYR A 135 -0.68 2.80 -29.10
N GLN A 136 -0.78 3.98 -29.72
CA GLN A 136 -2.08 4.58 -30.00
C GLN A 136 -2.90 3.75 -30.98
N ILE A 137 -4.15 3.46 -30.60
CA ILE A 137 -5.14 2.75 -31.43
C ILE A 137 -6.47 3.50 -31.54
N PHE A 138 -6.69 4.51 -30.68
CA PHE A 138 -7.84 5.40 -30.69
C PHE A 138 -7.40 6.86 -30.77
N SER A 139 -8.17 7.66 -31.50
CA SER A 139 -8.05 9.12 -31.57
C SER A 139 -9.43 9.76 -31.71
N GLY A 140 -9.48 11.09 -31.68
CA GLY A 140 -10.74 11.84 -31.69
C GLY A 140 -11.32 12.01 -30.29
N THR A 141 -12.43 12.75 -30.20
CA THR A 141 -13.09 13.14 -28.94
C THR A 141 -14.36 12.33 -28.66
N GLY A 142 -14.65 11.32 -29.49
CA GLY A 142 -15.75 10.38 -29.25
C GLY A 142 -15.47 9.42 -28.10
N THR A 143 -16.47 8.61 -27.78
CA THR A 143 -16.44 7.65 -26.67
C THR A 143 -16.08 6.26 -27.20
N VAL A 144 -15.15 5.58 -26.53
CA VAL A 144 -14.88 4.15 -26.74
C VAL A 144 -15.38 3.38 -25.52
N VAL A 145 -16.06 2.26 -25.76
CA VAL A 145 -16.55 1.35 -24.71
C VAL A 145 -15.99 -0.05 -24.96
N LEU A 146 -15.22 -0.56 -24.01
CA LEU A 146 -14.70 -1.93 -24.03
C LEU A 146 -15.70 -2.86 -23.34
N GLY A 147 -16.58 -3.50 -24.13
CA GLY A 147 -17.54 -4.50 -23.66
C GLY A 147 -17.02 -5.93 -23.68
N GLY A 148 -15.97 -6.20 -24.46
CA GLY A 148 -15.40 -7.53 -24.67
C GLY A 148 -14.44 -8.01 -23.58
N PRO A 149 -13.84 -9.20 -23.79
CA PRO A 149 -12.93 -9.87 -22.84
C PRO A 149 -11.53 -9.23 -22.84
N VAL A 150 -11.46 -7.92 -22.59
CA VAL A 150 -10.20 -7.17 -22.44
C VAL A 150 -9.81 -7.21 -20.97
N THR A 151 -8.61 -7.68 -20.66
CA THR A 151 -8.09 -7.78 -19.27
C THR A 151 -7.18 -6.62 -18.90
N GLU A 152 -6.49 -6.05 -19.89
CA GLU A 152 -5.52 -4.97 -19.74
C GLU A 152 -5.88 -3.78 -20.61
N VAL A 153 -5.76 -2.57 -20.06
CA VAL A 153 -6.02 -1.31 -20.75
C VAL A 153 -4.81 -0.41 -20.60
N TYR A 154 -4.41 0.26 -21.68
CA TYR A 154 -3.22 1.10 -21.72
C TYR A 154 -3.60 2.57 -22.02
N PRO A 155 -3.12 3.56 -21.25
CA PRO A 155 -3.26 4.98 -21.63
C PRO A 155 -2.73 5.29 -23.03
N GLN A 156 -1.73 4.54 -23.50
CA GLN A 156 -1.16 4.66 -24.85
C GLN A 156 -2.22 4.47 -25.93
N TRP A 157 -3.24 3.65 -25.70
CA TRP A 157 -4.30 3.42 -26.67
C TRP A 157 -5.03 4.71 -27.04
N TRP A 158 -5.09 5.70 -26.13
CA TRP A 158 -5.65 7.04 -26.35
C TRP A 158 -4.58 8.12 -26.57
N GLY A 159 -3.32 7.74 -26.73
CA GLY A 159 -2.24 8.66 -27.11
C GLY A 159 -1.41 9.22 -25.94
N ALA A 160 -1.46 8.62 -24.74
CA ALA A 160 -0.53 8.99 -23.68
C ALA A 160 0.92 8.74 -24.12
N LYS A 161 1.75 9.78 -24.07
CA LYS A 161 3.14 9.78 -24.57
C LYS A 161 4.15 9.48 -23.48
N GLY A 162 3.96 9.99 -22.26
CA GLY A 162 4.94 9.83 -21.19
C GLY A 162 6.27 10.56 -21.46
N ASP A 163 6.25 11.63 -22.25
CA ASP A 163 7.44 12.41 -22.61
C ASP A 163 7.77 13.53 -21.61
N GLY A 164 6.95 13.71 -20.57
CA GLY A 164 7.10 14.76 -19.56
C GLY A 164 6.73 16.17 -20.05
N VAL A 165 6.31 16.33 -21.30
CA VAL A 165 6.03 17.64 -21.93
C VAL A 165 4.56 17.75 -22.31
N ASN A 166 4.05 16.77 -23.04
CA ASN A 166 2.67 16.70 -23.49
C ASN A 166 1.74 16.34 -22.34
N ASP A 167 0.54 16.91 -22.35
CA ASP A 167 -0.47 16.59 -21.35
C ASP A 167 -1.11 15.23 -21.65
N ASP A 168 -0.84 14.26 -20.79
CA ASP A 168 -1.35 12.90 -20.86
C ASP A 168 -2.69 12.74 -20.12
N THR A 169 -3.19 13.79 -19.46
CA THR A 169 -4.41 13.73 -18.63
C THR A 169 -5.62 13.15 -19.39
N PRO A 170 -5.97 13.60 -20.61
CA PRO A 170 -7.15 13.08 -21.30
C PRO A 170 -7.01 11.60 -21.67
N ALA A 171 -5.83 11.18 -22.10
CA ALA A 171 -5.57 9.80 -22.50
C ALA A 171 -5.59 8.84 -21.30
N ILE A 172 -5.03 9.28 -20.16
CA ILE A 172 -5.09 8.53 -18.90
C ILE A 172 -6.53 8.44 -18.41
N GLN A 173 -7.29 9.54 -18.41
CA GLN A 173 -8.69 9.50 -17.98
C GLN A 173 -9.54 8.56 -18.87
N ALA A 174 -9.31 8.57 -20.19
CA ALA A 174 -10.01 7.66 -21.10
C ALA A 174 -9.72 6.18 -20.79
N ALA A 175 -8.47 5.84 -20.47
CA ALA A 175 -8.11 4.49 -20.02
C ALA A 175 -8.74 4.13 -18.67
N LEU A 176 -8.70 5.03 -17.69
CA LEU A 176 -9.30 4.83 -16.37
C LEU A 176 -10.82 4.58 -16.46
N ASN A 177 -11.51 5.24 -17.39
CA ASN A 177 -12.94 5.02 -17.60
C ASN A 177 -13.28 3.57 -18.02
N GLN A 178 -12.31 2.83 -18.59
CA GLN A 178 -12.49 1.42 -18.98
C GLN A 178 -12.02 0.43 -17.90
N GLY A 179 -11.50 0.92 -16.76
CA GLY A 179 -10.84 0.12 -15.73
C GLY A 179 -11.75 -0.81 -14.93
N GLY A 180 -13.08 -0.69 -15.04
CA GLY A 180 -14.02 -1.52 -14.29
C GLY A 180 -13.87 -3.00 -14.60
N GLY A 181 -13.42 -3.78 -13.61
CA GLY A 181 -13.11 -5.21 -13.74
C GLY A 181 -11.79 -5.52 -14.44
N ARG A 182 -10.92 -4.53 -14.64
CA ARG A 182 -9.71 -4.64 -15.48
C ARG A 182 -8.47 -4.06 -14.81
N THR A 183 -7.32 -4.39 -15.39
CA THR A 183 -6.05 -3.74 -15.05
C THR A 183 -5.80 -2.59 -16.01
N VAL A 184 -5.66 -1.37 -15.50
CA VAL A 184 -5.13 -0.23 -16.27
C VAL A 184 -3.63 -0.20 -16.03
N LYS A 185 -2.88 -0.58 -17.06
CA LYS A 185 -1.43 -0.74 -17.00
C LYS A 185 -0.76 0.50 -17.58
N PHE A 186 0.19 1.05 -16.83
CA PHE A 186 1.01 2.18 -17.25
C PHE A 186 2.42 1.67 -17.49
N PRO A 187 2.83 1.42 -18.75
CA PRO A 187 4.19 1.05 -19.06
C PRO A 187 5.15 2.17 -18.64
N LYS A 188 6.37 1.81 -18.23
CA LYS A 188 7.38 2.80 -17.84
C LYS A 188 7.61 3.83 -18.96
N PRO A 189 7.36 5.14 -18.72
CA PRO A 189 7.49 6.17 -19.74
C PRO A 189 8.97 6.52 -19.98
N ALA A 190 9.25 7.22 -21.07
CA ALA A 190 10.59 7.73 -21.35
C ALA A 190 11.04 8.76 -20.28
N VAL A 191 10.09 9.58 -19.81
CA VAL A 191 10.33 10.60 -18.77
C VAL A 191 9.28 10.49 -17.66
N ALA A 192 8.06 10.92 -17.96
CA ALA A 192 6.93 10.92 -17.02
C ALA A 192 5.62 11.12 -17.78
N TYR A 193 4.53 10.54 -17.25
CA TYR A 193 3.20 10.95 -17.65
C TYR A 193 2.87 12.29 -17.01
N LYS A 194 2.74 13.34 -17.81
CA LYS A 194 2.46 14.68 -17.30
C LYS A 194 0.95 14.89 -17.23
N LEU A 195 0.49 15.34 -16.07
CA LEU A 195 -0.88 15.72 -15.81
C LEU A 195 -0.99 17.24 -15.62
N THR A 196 -2.09 17.82 -16.06
CA THR A 196 -2.46 19.23 -15.80
C THR A 196 -3.72 19.34 -14.94
N THR A 197 -4.52 18.27 -14.85
CA THR A 197 -5.65 18.15 -13.94
C THR A 197 -5.62 16.80 -13.23
N GLU A 198 -6.51 16.60 -12.26
CA GLU A 198 -6.65 15.32 -11.56
C GLU A 198 -7.35 14.28 -12.44
N VAL A 199 -7.02 12.99 -12.21
CA VAL A 199 -7.67 11.87 -12.89
C VAL A 199 -8.42 10.99 -11.89
N CYS A 200 -9.56 10.47 -12.32
CA CYS A 200 -10.51 9.77 -11.47
C CYS A 200 -10.64 8.29 -11.90
N PRO A 201 -10.10 7.34 -11.13
CA PRO A 201 -10.33 5.91 -11.40
C PRO A 201 -11.78 5.51 -11.09
N VAL A 202 -12.24 4.46 -11.77
CA VAL A 202 -13.55 3.82 -11.53
C VAL A 202 -13.43 2.64 -10.57
N SER A 203 -14.55 2.21 -9.99
CA SER A 203 -14.58 1.03 -9.11
C SER A 203 -14.10 -0.23 -9.83
N HIS A 204 -13.60 -1.20 -9.07
CA HIS A 204 -13.11 -2.49 -9.57
C HIS A 204 -11.91 -2.35 -10.53
N SER A 205 -11.08 -1.32 -10.36
CA SER A 205 -9.92 -1.08 -11.21
C SER A 205 -8.62 -1.41 -10.50
N ARG A 206 -7.68 -2.01 -11.24
CA ARG A 206 -6.30 -2.23 -10.79
C ARG A 206 -5.38 -1.32 -11.58
N LEU A 207 -4.83 -0.29 -10.94
CA LEU A 207 -3.89 0.64 -11.55
C LEU A 207 -2.47 0.15 -11.28
N ILE A 208 -1.74 -0.23 -12.32
CA ILE A 208 -0.40 -0.83 -12.18
C ILE A 208 0.61 -0.03 -12.97
N GLY A 209 1.57 0.57 -12.27
CA GLY A 209 2.48 1.54 -12.82
C GLY A 209 3.81 1.03 -13.38
N GLU A 210 4.27 -0.20 -13.08
CA GLU A 210 5.65 -0.63 -13.42
C GLU A 210 6.76 0.39 -13.01
N TYR A 211 6.56 1.08 -11.89
CA TYR A 211 7.31 2.25 -11.40
C TYR A 211 7.32 3.45 -12.36
N SER A 212 6.25 3.62 -13.12
CA SER A 212 6.01 4.78 -13.97
C SER A 212 5.93 6.06 -13.15
N THR A 213 6.63 7.08 -13.61
CA THR A 213 6.52 8.44 -13.06
C THR A 213 5.23 9.08 -13.56
N ILE A 214 4.36 9.47 -12.62
CA ILE A 214 3.25 10.40 -12.89
C ILE A 214 3.60 11.75 -12.28
N HIS A 215 3.57 12.79 -13.10
CA HIS A 215 3.95 14.14 -12.73
C HIS A 215 2.76 15.10 -12.82
N GLN A 216 2.26 15.58 -11.67
CA GLN A 216 1.25 16.66 -11.68
C GLN A 216 1.93 18.01 -11.81
N SER A 217 1.74 18.64 -12.98
CA SER A 217 2.35 19.94 -13.30
C SER A 217 1.55 21.13 -12.77
N THR A 218 0.29 20.93 -12.37
CA THR A 218 -0.53 21.95 -11.74
C THR A 218 -0.40 21.88 -10.21
N PRO A 219 0.14 22.93 -9.56
CA PRO A 219 0.24 22.96 -8.11
C PRO A 219 -1.12 22.74 -7.41
N ARG A 220 -1.09 22.14 -6.22
CA ARG A 220 -2.23 21.87 -5.33
C ARG A 220 -3.34 21.02 -5.96
N THR A 221 -2.99 20.23 -6.96
CA THR A 221 -3.92 19.35 -7.67
C THR A 221 -3.60 17.89 -7.35
N MET A 222 -4.62 17.06 -7.16
CA MET A 222 -4.44 15.63 -6.92
C MET A 222 -3.90 14.94 -8.18
N ILE A 223 -3.26 13.78 -8.03
CA ILE A 223 -2.99 12.90 -9.17
C ILE A 223 -4.18 11.97 -9.34
N PHE A 224 -4.36 11.06 -8.38
CA PHE A 224 -5.53 10.18 -8.33
C PHE A 224 -6.55 10.75 -7.34
N ALA A 225 -7.58 11.37 -7.89
CA ALA A 225 -8.75 11.84 -7.15
C ALA A 225 -9.81 10.75 -7.21
N ILE A 226 -9.95 9.97 -6.15
CA ILE A 226 -10.95 8.91 -6.04
C ILE A 226 -12.25 9.57 -5.58
N PRO A 227 -13.29 9.66 -6.44
CA PRO A 227 -14.56 10.25 -6.04
C PRO A 227 -15.22 9.42 -4.95
N ASP A 228 -16.21 10.01 -4.30
CA ASP A 228 -17.11 9.32 -3.37
C ASP A 228 -17.78 8.10 -4.03
N ASN A 229 -18.09 7.08 -3.22
CA ASN A 229 -18.80 5.86 -3.62
C ASN A 229 -18.04 5.00 -4.65
N ARG A 230 -16.72 4.93 -4.51
CA ARG A 230 -15.84 4.00 -5.22
C ARG A 230 -15.49 2.81 -4.35
N SER A 231 -15.18 1.69 -5.00
CA SER A 231 -14.73 0.51 -4.28
C SER A 231 -13.82 -0.38 -5.10
N ASN A 232 -13.07 -1.24 -4.42
CA ASN A 232 -12.21 -2.25 -5.04
C ASN A 232 -11.19 -1.61 -6.00
N ILE A 233 -10.41 -0.66 -5.50
CA ILE A 233 -9.35 0.00 -6.28
C ILE A 233 -7.99 -0.36 -5.72
N GLU A 234 -7.12 -0.87 -6.59
CA GLU A 234 -5.70 -1.11 -6.31
C GLU A 234 -4.86 -0.05 -7.02
N ILE A 235 -3.92 0.57 -6.31
CA ILE A 235 -2.95 1.53 -6.86
C ILE A 235 -1.56 1.07 -6.47
N ALA A 236 -0.80 0.57 -7.45
CA ALA A 236 0.49 -0.03 -7.16
C ALA A 236 1.57 0.26 -8.20
N TYR A 237 2.82 0.26 -7.71
CA TYR A 237 4.03 0.40 -8.51
C TYR A 237 4.07 1.73 -9.29
N PHE A 238 3.71 2.85 -8.67
CA PHE A 238 3.89 4.19 -9.27
C PHE A 238 5.01 4.97 -8.59
N ARG A 239 5.54 5.95 -9.31
CA ARG A 239 6.30 7.06 -8.73
C ARG A 239 5.50 8.35 -8.90
N PHE A 240 5.02 8.92 -7.80
CA PHE A 240 4.26 10.15 -7.78
C PHE A 240 5.17 11.34 -7.52
N THR A 241 5.09 12.35 -8.39
CA THR A 241 5.90 13.56 -8.29
C THR A 241 5.06 14.76 -8.67
N GLY A 242 5.45 15.93 -8.16
CA GLY A 242 4.70 17.15 -8.43
C GLY A 242 3.35 17.09 -7.73
N THR A 243 3.12 18.05 -6.86
CA THR A 243 1.82 18.70 -6.69
C THR A 243 2.10 20.15 -6.26
N GLY A 244 3.33 20.64 -6.42
CA GLY A 244 3.77 21.96 -5.98
C GLY A 244 4.15 22.03 -4.50
N VAL A 245 4.08 23.24 -3.95
CA VAL A 245 4.44 23.57 -2.56
C VAL A 245 3.18 23.88 -1.77
N TYR A 246 3.12 23.44 -0.52
CA TYR A 246 2.06 23.81 0.40
C TYR A 246 1.96 25.33 0.57
N THR A 247 0.75 25.85 0.59
CA THR A 247 0.46 27.19 1.10
C THR A 247 -0.80 27.13 1.92
N SER A 248 -0.88 27.88 3.01
CA SER A 248 -2.10 27.99 3.82
C SER A 248 -3.27 28.63 3.04
N GLY A 249 -4.49 28.10 3.23
CA GLY A 249 -5.71 28.57 2.56
C GLY A 249 -6.84 27.53 2.51
N PRO A 250 -8.06 27.91 2.07
CA PRO A 250 -9.25 27.04 2.10
C PRO A 250 -9.20 25.83 1.13
N ASN A 251 -8.18 25.76 0.26
CA ASN A 251 -7.92 24.65 -0.65
C ASN A 251 -6.57 23.95 -0.37
N SER A 252 -5.99 24.17 0.81
CA SER A 252 -4.86 23.41 1.32
C SER A 252 -5.36 22.02 1.71
N GLY A 253 -4.88 20.93 1.10
CA GLY A 253 -5.40 19.61 1.54
C GLY A 253 -5.25 18.41 0.62
N ARG A 254 -4.65 18.55 -0.56
CA ARG A 254 -4.78 17.50 -1.59
C ARG A 254 -3.51 16.66 -1.70
N CYS A 255 -3.65 15.40 -1.29
CA CYS A 255 -2.61 14.39 -1.41
C CYS A 255 -2.43 13.94 -2.87
N ALA A 256 -1.30 13.32 -3.20
CA ALA A 256 -1.11 12.74 -4.54
C ALA A 256 -2.21 11.71 -4.87
N VAL A 257 -2.51 10.85 -3.90
CA VAL A 257 -3.65 9.93 -3.92
C VAL A 257 -4.64 10.40 -2.87
N HIS A 258 -5.87 10.72 -3.27
CA HIS A 258 -6.87 11.23 -2.35
C HIS A 258 -8.22 10.55 -2.54
N SER A 259 -8.89 10.26 -1.43
CA SER A 259 -10.20 9.63 -1.37
C SER A 259 -11.25 10.60 -0.84
N ASP A 260 -12.33 10.77 -1.61
CA ASP A 260 -13.45 11.71 -1.42
C ASP A 260 -13.24 13.09 -2.05
N ARG A 261 -13.95 13.31 -3.16
CA ARG A 261 -13.88 14.56 -3.94
C ARG A 261 -14.93 15.59 -3.47
N GLY A 262 -15.71 15.27 -2.44
CA GLY A 262 -16.66 16.14 -1.75
C GLY A 262 -16.17 16.56 -0.36
N GLU A 263 -16.87 17.50 0.30
CA GLU A 263 -16.61 17.87 1.69
C GLU A 263 -16.49 16.61 2.58
N GLU A 264 -15.56 16.62 3.54
CA GLU A 264 -15.22 15.46 4.40
C GLU A 264 -16.50 14.73 4.87
N GLY A 265 -16.69 13.47 4.47
CA GLY A 265 -17.75 12.60 4.97
C GLY A 265 -19.04 12.45 4.14
N SER A 266 -19.11 12.93 2.90
CA SER A 266 -20.32 12.78 2.06
C SER A 266 -20.47 11.43 1.33
N GLY A 267 -19.42 10.61 1.25
CA GLY A 267 -19.44 9.33 0.55
C GLY A 267 -18.46 8.31 1.10
N VAL A 268 -18.65 7.03 0.73
CA VAL A 268 -17.89 5.91 1.32
C VAL A 268 -17.07 5.21 0.25
N ASN A 269 -15.76 5.30 0.38
CA ASN A 269 -14.81 4.55 -0.41
C ASN A 269 -14.39 3.28 0.36
N ASP A 270 -14.83 2.10 -0.12
CA ASP A 270 -14.60 0.79 0.51
C ASP A 270 -13.66 -0.15 -0.30
N HIS A 271 -12.85 -0.96 0.38
CA HIS A 271 -11.89 -1.92 -0.21
C HIS A 271 -10.85 -1.26 -1.13
N PHE A 272 -9.81 -0.69 -0.53
CA PHE A 272 -8.72 -0.03 -1.23
C PHE A 272 -7.37 -0.65 -0.91
N SER A 273 -6.48 -0.68 -1.89
CA SER A 273 -5.10 -1.12 -1.70
C SER A 273 -4.15 -0.12 -2.35
N ILE A 274 -3.28 0.50 -1.56
CA ILE A 274 -2.27 1.45 -2.06
C ILE A 274 -0.91 0.93 -1.61
N HIS A 275 -0.10 0.43 -2.55
CA HIS A 275 1.14 -0.25 -2.17
C HIS A 275 2.28 -0.19 -3.18
N HIS A 276 3.50 -0.40 -2.69
CA HIS A 276 4.71 -0.44 -3.51
C HIS A 276 4.91 0.83 -4.37
N ASN A 277 4.35 1.96 -3.92
CA ASN A 277 4.49 3.24 -4.60
C ASN A 277 5.62 4.06 -3.97
N ILE A 278 6.18 4.97 -4.77
CA ILE A 278 7.13 5.98 -4.35
C ILE A 278 6.44 7.33 -4.47
N PHE A 279 6.45 8.12 -3.40
CA PHE A 279 5.96 9.50 -3.39
C PHE A 279 7.15 10.41 -3.13
N ASP A 280 7.49 11.26 -4.09
CA ASP A 280 8.67 12.12 -4.02
C ASP A 280 8.39 13.45 -3.29
N GLY A 281 9.45 14.08 -2.76
CA GLY A 281 9.38 15.25 -1.87
C GLY A 281 8.64 16.51 -2.35
N SER A 282 8.29 16.61 -3.64
CA SER A 282 7.62 17.78 -4.24
C SER A 282 6.09 17.75 -4.13
N LEU A 283 5.55 17.15 -3.06
CA LEU A 283 4.11 17.07 -2.83
C LEU A 283 3.62 18.19 -1.91
N SER A 284 2.58 18.92 -2.34
CA SER A 284 2.08 20.15 -1.72
C SER A 284 1.25 19.95 -0.47
N THR A 285 0.75 18.75 -0.18
CA THR A 285 -0.05 18.53 1.03
C THR A 285 0.20 17.17 1.64
N GLY A 286 0.23 16.10 0.84
CA GLY A 286 0.64 14.81 1.36
C GLY A 286 0.76 13.70 0.32
N GLY A 287 1.17 12.53 0.79
CA GLY A 287 1.27 11.34 -0.06
C GLY A 287 -0.11 10.75 -0.35
N ILE A 288 -0.77 10.30 0.72
CA ILE A 288 -2.05 9.60 0.68
C ILE A 288 -3.00 10.27 1.66
N GLY A 289 -4.25 10.56 1.26
CA GLY A 289 -5.21 11.07 2.22
C GLY A 289 -6.67 10.95 1.84
N GLY A 290 -7.56 11.32 2.77
CA GLY A 290 -9.00 11.24 2.59
C GLY A 290 -9.64 10.14 3.44
N THR A 291 -10.89 9.76 3.14
CA THR A 291 -11.59 8.71 3.89
C THR A 291 -11.41 7.34 3.24
N PHE A 292 -11.03 6.35 4.03
CA PHE A 292 -10.87 4.97 3.54
C PHE A 292 -11.59 3.99 4.45
N ARG A 293 -12.34 3.04 3.87
CA ARG A 293 -12.90 1.89 4.58
C ARG A 293 -12.35 0.58 4.04
N LYS A 294 -12.08 -0.36 4.94
CA LYS A 294 -11.49 -1.68 4.62
C LYS A 294 -10.25 -1.51 3.73
N GLY A 295 -9.40 -0.56 4.11
CA GLY A 295 -8.26 -0.13 3.32
C GLY A 295 -6.96 -0.80 3.76
N HIS A 296 -6.03 -0.98 2.83
CA HIS A 296 -4.69 -1.44 3.11
C HIS A 296 -3.65 -0.54 2.43
N ILE A 297 -2.86 0.17 3.23
CA ILE A 297 -1.79 1.06 2.76
C ILE A 297 -0.45 0.46 3.21
N TYR A 298 0.31 -0.11 2.28
CA TYR A 298 1.50 -0.87 2.66
C TYR A 298 2.67 -0.81 1.70
N GLN A 299 3.88 -0.98 2.22
CA GLN A 299 5.12 -1.02 1.42
C GLN A 299 5.30 0.19 0.49
N ASN A 300 4.77 1.36 0.88
CA ASN A 300 5.01 2.61 0.17
C ASN A 300 6.25 3.30 0.74
N HIS A 301 6.96 4.02 -0.12
CA HIS A 301 8.00 4.96 0.27
C HIS A 301 7.50 6.38 0.03
N ILE A 302 7.18 7.07 1.12
CA ILE A 302 6.62 8.42 1.11
C ILE A 302 7.67 9.41 1.60
N THR A 303 8.15 10.29 0.72
CA THR A 303 8.99 11.42 1.09
C THR A 303 8.22 12.71 0.86
N ILE A 304 8.08 13.55 1.89
CA ILE A 304 7.35 14.83 1.81
C ILE A 304 8.27 15.95 2.24
N THR A 305 8.71 16.80 1.30
CA THR A 305 9.63 17.91 1.61
C THR A 305 8.93 19.23 1.85
N ASN A 306 7.79 19.47 1.18
CA ASN A 306 7.09 20.74 1.22
C ASN A 306 5.57 20.60 1.45
N GLY A 307 5.16 19.53 2.14
CA GLY A 307 3.76 19.20 2.42
C GLY A 307 3.46 19.08 3.92
N GLU A 308 2.21 18.77 4.24
CA GLU A 308 1.67 18.71 5.60
C GLU A 308 1.76 17.30 6.21
N HIS A 309 1.23 16.29 5.52
CA HIS A 309 1.10 14.93 6.06
C HIS A 309 1.70 13.87 5.15
N GLY A 310 2.25 12.79 5.72
CA GLY A 310 2.61 11.62 4.94
C GLY A 310 1.34 10.88 4.49
N ILE A 311 0.60 10.39 5.47
CA ILE A 311 -0.71 9.76 5.34
C ILE A 311 -1.72 10.51 6.22
N TYR A 312 -2.86 10.90 5.66
CA TYR A 312 -3.96 11.55 6.39
C TYR A 312 -5.27 10.79 6.23
N LEU A 313 -5.76 10.13 7.28
CA LEU A 313 -7.08 9.50 7.28
C LEU A 313 -8.14 10.46 7.85
N ALA A 314 -9.12 10.83 7.02
CA ALA A 314 -10.17 11.77 7.37
C ALA A 314 -11.38 11.10 8.07
N GLY A 315 -12.32 11.96 8.47
CA GLY A 315 -13.26 11.85 9.61
C GLY A 315 -14.22 10.66 9.72
N ASN A 316 -14.11 9.62 8.90
CA ASN A 316 -14.89 8.38 9.00
C ASN A 316 -14.16 7.16 8.44
N SER A 317 -12.81 7.19 8.46
CA SER A 317 -12.02 6.06 7.99
C SER A 317 -12.18 4.88 8.95
N SER A 318 -12.40 3.68 8.45
CA SER A 318 -12.61 2.50 9.30
C SER A 318 -11.97 1.24 8.73
N ASP A 319 -11.52 0.33 9.59
CA ASP A 319 -10.99 -0.97 9.16
C ASP A 319 -9.76 -0.82 8.24
N VAL A 320 -8.89 0.15 8.53
CA VAL A 320 -7.71 0.45 7.70
C VAL A 320 -6.45 -0.07 8.38
N THR A 321 -5.65 -0.81 7.61
CA THR A 321 -4.29 -1.19 8.02
C THR A 321 -3.27 -0.32 7.29
N ILE A 322 -2.34 0.28 8.03
CA ILE A 322 -1.17 0.99 7.53
C ILE A 322 0.06 0.20 7.97
N GLU A 323 0.75 -0.46 7.05
CA GLU A 323 1.87 -1.33 7.41
C GLU A 323 3.11 -1.27 6.52
N ASN A 324 4.28 -1.45 7.13
CA ASN A 324 5.54 -1.61 6.41
C ASN A 324 5.86 -0.46 5.44
N ASN A 325 5.37 0.75 5.71
CA ASN A 325 5.68 1.94 4.93
C ASN A 325 6.93 2.64 5.48
N VAL A 326 7.65 3.32 4.60
CA VAL A 326 8.73 4.27 4.96
C VAL A 326 8.21 5.68 4.69
N ILE A 327 8.08 6.50 5.73
CA ILE A 327 7.41 7.81 5.67
C ILE A 327 8.33 8.89 6.24
N ILE A 328 8.99 9.61 5.35
CA ILE A 328 10.03 10.59 5.65
C ILE A 328 9.48 11.99 5.36
N GLY A 329 9.32 12.78 6.41
CA GLY A 329 9.16 14.22 6.30
C GLY A 329 10.52 14.90 6.28
N PRO A 330 10.66 16.01 5.55
CA PRO A 330 10.97 17.22 6.28
C PRO A 330 9.74 18.11 6.22
N GLY A 331 8.78 17.85 7.10
CA GLY A 331 7.58 18.69 7.18
C GLY A 331 8.03 20.14 7.39
N ILE A 332 7.75 20.99 6.40
CA ILE A 332 7.92 22.46 6.38
C ILE A 332 7.54 23.13 7.71
N PRO A 333 7.80 24.43 7.93
CA PRO A 333 7.48 25.09 9.21
C PRO A 333 6.02 25.04 9.69
N GLU A 334 5.11 24.38 8.98
CA GLU A 334 3.76 24.14 9.45
C GLU A 334 3.74 23.28 10.72
N ALA A 335 3.27 23.88 11.81
CA ALA A 335 3.31 23.29 13.15
C ALA A 335 2.45 22.02 13.30
N THR A 336 1.57 21.69 12.35
CA THR A 336 0.65 20.54 12.42
C THR A 336 1.16 19.31 11.65
N ALA A 337 2.24 19.44 10.88
CA ALA A 337 2.72 18.42 9.96
C ALA A 337 3.11 17.10 10.66
N SER A 338 2.48 16.00 10.26
CA SER A 338 2.58 14.69 10.93
C SER A 338 2.74 13.54 9.92
N GLY A 339 3.49 12.51 10.27
CA GLY A 339 3.75 11.40 9.34
C GLY A 339 2.51 10.59 9.02
N ILE A 340 1.82 10.13 10.05
CA ILE A 340 0.48 9.55 9.97
C ILE A 340 -0.44 10.38 10.87
N LYS A 341 -1.48 10.98 10.29
CA LYS A 341 -2.55 11.66 11.03
C LYS A 341 -3.87 11.00 10.72
N PHE A 342 -4.71 10.87 11.74
CA PHE A 342 -6.07 10.38 11.56
C PHE A 342 -7.05 11.13 12.46
N THR A 343 -8.26 11.38 11.96
CA THR A 343 -9.36 12.05 12.66
C THR A 343 -10.62 11.20 12.56
N ALA A 344 -11.37 11.10 13.65
CA ALA A 344 -12.60 10.28 13.77
C ALA A 344 -12.52 8.84 13.20
N ALA A 345 -11.31 8.29 13.09
CA ALA A 345 -11.11 6.98 12.49
C ALA A 345 -11.32 5.85 13.50
N THR A 346 -11.80 4.69 13.03
CA THR A 346 -12.10 3.54 13.88
C THR A 346 -11.44 2.25 13.37
N ASN A 347 -11.14 1.32 14.28
CA ASN A 347 -10.56 0.02 13.93
C ASN A 347 -9.32 0.15 13.01
N LEU A 348 -8.32 0.90 13.47
CA LEU A 348 -7.08 1.12 12.72
C LEU A 348 -5.94 0.29 13.26
N VAL A 349 -5.12 -0.26 12.35
CA VAL A 349 -3.87 -0.93 12.69
C VAL A 349 -2.71 -0.21 12.00
N ILE A 350 -1.79 0.35 12.79
CA ILE A 350 -0.57 1.01 12.32
C ILE A 350 0.62 0.17 12.78
N ARG A 351 1.26 -0.56 11.86
CA ARG A 351 2.31 -1.52 12.23
C ARG A 351 3.53 -1.60 11.32
N GLY A 352 4.71 -1.85 11.90
CA GLY A 352 5.92 -2.10 11.10
C GLY A 352 6.39 -0.92 10.23
N ASN A 353 5.89 0.29 10.47
CA ASN A 353 6.25 1.46 9.68
C ASN A 353 7.53 2.11 10.22
N ILE A 354 8.26 2.78 9.34
CA ILE A 354 9.40 3.64 9.67
C ILE A 354 9.00 5.08 9.38
N LEU A 355 8.99 5.92 10.41
CA LEU A 355 8.63 7.33 10.29
C LEU A 355 9.78 8.21 10.77
N GLU A 356 10.12 9.26 10.01
CA GLU A 356 11.25 10.14 10.32
C GLU A 356 11.00 11.60 9.89
N GLY A 357 11.46 12.58 10.69
CA GLY A 357 11.61 13.97 10.25
C GLY A 357 10.34 14.84 10.27
N TRP A 358 9.35 14.48 11.07
CA TRP A 358 8.06 15.19 11.14
C TRP A 358 8.07 16.31 12.18
N ARG A 359 7.44 17.46 11.89
CA ARG A 359 7.49 18.63 12.78
C ARG A 359 6.59 18.47 14.02
N HIS A 360 5.35 18.04 13.83
CA HIS A 360 4.37 17.88 14.91
C HIS A 360 4.47 16.52 15.59
N SER A 361 4.30 15.41 14.87
CA SER A 361 4.46 14.06 15.42
C SER A 361 4.68 13.03 14.33
N ASN A 362 5.31 11.90 14.65
CA ASN A 362 5.33 10.79 13.70
C ASN A 362 3.90 10.24 13.54
N ILE A 363 3.20 9.96 14.64
CA ILE A 363 1.80 9.52 14.64
C ILE A 363 0.93 10.47 15.47
N ASN A 364 -0.18 10.93 14.90
CA ASN A 364 -1.09 11.88 15.52
C ASN A 364 -2.56 11.44 15.42
N ALA A 365 -3.19 11.20 16.58
CA ALA A 365 -4.63 11.06 16.67
C ALA A 365 -5.28 12.45 16.88
N GLY A 366 -5.78 13.01 15.77
CA GLY A 366 -6.46 14.29 15.72
C GLY A 366 -7.94 14.22 16.13
N GLY A 367 -8.67 15.32 15.92
CA GLY A 367 -10.06 15.51 16.34
C GLY A 367 -11.05 14.41 15.95
N GLY A 368 -12.26 14.48 16.51
CA GLY A 368 -13.37 13.60 16.13
C GLY A 368 -13.43 12.24 16.84
N ALA A 369 -12.73 12.09 17.98
CA ALA A 369 -12.76 10.91 18.84
C ALA A 369 -12.44 9.55 18.15
N PRO A 370 -11.23 9.38 17.56
CA PRO A 370 -10.79 8.08 17.05
C PRO A 370 -10.92 6.95 18.07
N SER A 371 -11.19 5.72 17.65
CA SER A 371 -11.25 4.61 18.61
C SER A 371 -10.91 3.24 18.05
N ASP A 372 -10.52 2.31 18.93
CA ASP A 372 -10.09 0.96 18.56
C ASP A 372 -8.85 1.00 17.67
N ILE A 373 -7.77 1.57 18.21
CA ILE A 373 -6.54 1.84 17.46
C ILE A 373 -5.39 1.01 18.01
N VAL A 374 -4.68 0.31 17.13
CA VAL A 374 -3.46 -0.44 17.45
C VAL A 374 -2.26 0.21 16.79
N ILE A 375 -1.28 0.64 17.58
CA ILE A 375 0.01 1.16 17.11
C ILE A 375 1.10 0.21 17.59
N GLN A 376 1.65 -0.61 16.69
CA GLN A 376 2.55 -1.69 17.09
C GLN A 376 3.81 -1.81 16.22
N SER A 377 4.95 -2.11 16.84
CA SER A 377 6.18 -2.48 16.11
C SER A 377 6.65 -1.43 15.09
N ASN A 378 6.39 -0.14 15.32
CA ASN A 378 6.86 0.93 14.46
C ASN A 378 8.22 1.48 14.95
N ILE A 379 9.01 2.00 14.02
CA ILE A 379 10.24 2.74 14.32
C ILE A 379 9.97 4.23 14.06
N LEU A 380 9.94 5.02 15.13
CA LEU A 380 9.62 6.44 15.11
C LEU A 380 10.89 7.23 15.47
N LYS A 381 11.48 7.88 14.47
CA LYS A 381 12.72 8.66 14.64
C LYS A 381 12.44 10.15 14.53
N SER A 382 13.11 10.88 15.41
CA SER A 382 13.21 12.33 15.55
C SER A 382 12.25 13.18 14.72
N THR A 383 11.46 13.92 15.47
CA THR A 383 10.83 15.15 15.05
C THR A 383 11.88 16.26 14.99
N LEU A 384 11.75 17.22 14.06
CA LEU A 384 12.72 18.30 13.85
C LEU A 384 13.08 18.99 15.18
N ALA A 385 14.37 19.06 15.52
CA ALA A 385 14.83 19.67 16.76
C ALA A 385 14.26 21.09 16.92
N GLY A 386 13.69 21.39 18.10
CA GLY A 386 13.03 22.68 18.38
C GLY A 386 11.56 22.78 17.95
N ALA A 387 10.98 21.77 17.29
CA ALA A 387 9.58 21.78 16.88
C ALA A 387 8.58 21.37 17.99
N GLY A 388 9.06 20.82 19.11
CA GLY A 388 8.22 20.35 20.23
C GLY A 388 7.40 19.09 19.93
N GLY A 389 7.62 18.46 18.78
CA GLY A 389 6.81 17.34 18.32
C GLY A 389 7.09 16.01 19.01
N SER A 390 6.03 15.25 19.33
CA SER A 390 6.14 13.96 20.01
C SER A 390 6.30 12.79 19.04
N GLY A 391 6.82 11.64 19.47
CA GLY A 391 6.80 10.42 18.65
C GLY A 391 5.37 10.00 18.33
N ILE A 392 4.56 9.82 19.38
CA ILE A 392 3.12 9.58 19.29
C ILE A 392 2.38 10.67 20.09
N HIS A 393 1.37 11.29 19.49
CA HIS A 393 0.54 12.29 20.14
C HIS A 393 -0.95 11.94 20.01
N LEU A 394 -1.60 11.71 21.14
CA LEU A 394 -3.02 11.35 21.23
C LEU A 394 -3.79 12.49 21.90
N THR A 395 -4.46 13.30 21.09
CA THR A 395 -5.25 14.43 21.61
C THR A 395 -6.71 14.04 21.83
N TYR A 396 -7.25 13.17 20.98
CA TYR A 396 -8.64 12.74 21.02
C TYR A 396 -8.74 11.24 20.82
N GLY A 397 -9.81 10.65 21.36
CA GLY A 397 -10.14 9.25 21.13
C GLY A 397 -10.20 8.41 22.39
N GLN A 398 -10.27 7.09 22.22
CA GLN A 398 -10.29 6.10 23.30
C GLN A 398 -9.96 4.70 22.77
N ARG A 399 -9.59 3.76 23.65
CA ARG A 399 -9.26 2.36 23.31
C ARG A 399 -8.07 2.26 22.35
N PHE A 400 -6.92 2.69 22.84
CA PHE A 400 -5.65 2.62 22.13
C PHE A 400 -4.76 1.54 22.75
N LEU A 401 -4.19 0.68 21.90
CA LEU A 401 -3.13 -0.25 22.25
C LEU A 401 -1.84 0.16 21.55
N ILE A 402 -0.82 0.52 22.33
CA ILE A 402 0.47 1.00 21.85
C ILE A 402 1.56 0.07 22.37
N MET A 403 2.14 -0.73 21.48
CA MET A 403 3.08 -1.76 21.92
C MET A 403 4.28 -2.00 21.00
N ASP A 404 5.40 -2.41 21.60
CA ASP A 404 6.58 -2.88 20.88
C ASP A 404 7.18 -1.84 19.89
N ASN A 405 6.95 -0.54 20.09
CA ASN A 405 7.49 0.51 19.23
C ASN A 405 8.89 0.97 19.69
N ASP A 406 9.78 1.30 18.75
CA ASP A 406 11.06 1.98 19.00
C ASP A 406 10.90 3.47 18.70
N ILE A 407 10.72 4.27 19.75
CA ILE A 407 10.54 5.73 19.68
C ILE A 407 11.83 6.38 20.15
N ARG A 408 12.43 7.23 19.31
CA ARG A 408 13.71 7.86 19.66
C ARG A 408 13.88 9.26 19.12
N ASN A 409 14.62 10.06 19.89
CA ASN A 409 15.09 11.39 19.54
C ASN A 409 13.95 12.39 19.26
N SER A 410 12.78 12.23 19.88
CA SER A 410 11.66 13.16 19.74
C SER A 410 12.01 14.52 20.37
N ALA A 411 11.72 15.63 19.69
CA ALA A 411 11.90 16.98 20.23
C ALA A 411 10.97 17.26 21.43
N GLY A 412 9.75 16.71 21.41
CA GLY A 412 8.79 16.69 22.52
C GLY A 412 8.84 15.37 23.30
N CYS A 413 7.69 14.88 23.74
CA CYS A 413 7.60 13.61 24.46
C CYS A 413 7.84 12.41 23.52
N GLY A 414 8.27 11.27 24.05
CA GLY A 414 8.23 10.03 23.28
C GLY A 414 6.78 9.68 22.92
N LEU A 415 5.92 9.67 23.93
CA LEU A 415 4.49 9.46 23.81
C LEU A 415 3.73 10.46 24.68
N LEU A 416 2.83 11.22 24.09
CA LEU A 416 1.91 12.13 24.78
C LEU A 416 0.47 11.65 24.61
N SER A 417 -0.24 11.42 25.72
CA SER A 417 -1.65 11.02 25.72
C SER A 417 -2.51 11.95 26.57
N LYS A 418 -3.67 12.34 26.03
CA LYS A 418 -4.72 13.13 26.70
C LYS A 418 -6.08 12.41 26.69
N ILE A 419 -6.06 11.10 26.51
CA ILE A 419 -7.26 10.32 26.22
C ILE A 419 -7.44 9.17 27.23
N PRO A 420 -8.67 8.65 27.42
CA PRO A 420 -8.91 7.52 28.30
C PRO A 420 -8.66 6.19 27.57
N GLN A 421 -8.58 5.10 28.35
CA GLN A 421 -8.49 3.72 27.83
C GLN A 421 -7.28 3.50 26.92
N VAL A 422 -6.09 3.85 27.40
CA VAL A 422 -4.82 3.65 26.69
C VAL A 422 -4.00 2.57 27.38
N THR A 423 -3.56 1.57 26.62
CA THR A 423 -2.56 0.60 27.05
C THR A 423 -1.27 0.84 26.32
N ILE A 424 -0.20 1.14 27.06
CA ILE A 424 1.15 1.42 26.58
C ILE A 424 2.07 0.34 27.13
N LYS A 425 2.54 -0.59 26.29
CA LYS A 425 3.35 -1.71 26.78
C LYS A 425 4.56 -2.05 25.92
N HIS A 426 5.66 -2.45 26.56
CA HIS A 426 6.85 -2.96 25.86
C HIS A 426 7.46 -2.01 24.82
N ASN A 427 7.26 -0.70 24.96
CA ASN A 427 7.86 0.28 24.06
C ASN A 427 9.28 0.61 24.52
N LEU A 428 10.17 0.84 23.55
CA LEU A 428 11.50 1.38 23.76
C LEU A 428 11.46 2.89 23.45
N ILE A 429 11.64 3.74 24.45
CA ILE A 429 11.51 5.19 24.32
C ILE A 429 12.79 5.89 24.77
N ARG A 430 13.48 6.56 23.85
CA ARG A 430 14.83 7.09 24.12
C ARG A 430 15.07 8.52 23.67
N ASN A 431 15.85 9.25 24.45
CA ASN A 431 16.40 10.56 24.09
C ASN A 431 15.32 11.59 23.70
N SER A 432 14.15 11.56 24.33
CA SER A 432 13.12 12.58 24.12
C SER A 432 13.47 13.87 24.84
N GLY A 433 13.26 15.01 24.16
CA GLY A 433 13.42 16.35 24.75
C GLY A 433 12.35 16.67 25.80
N GLY A 434 11.18 16.02 25.71
CA GLY A 434 10.16 15.94 26.76
C GLY A 434 10.21 14.60 27.50
N ASP A 435 9.13 14.26 28.19
CA ASP A 435 9.06 13.01 28.95
C ASP A 435 8.98 11.79 28.02
N GLY A 436 9.45 10.64 28.48
CA GLY A 436 9.33 9.40 27.73
C GLY A 436 7.85 9.08 27.46
N ILE A 437 7.07 8.99 28.54
CA ILE A 437 5.60 8.90 28.49
C ILE A 437 5.01 10.04 29.30
N PHE A 438 4.18 10.87 28.67
CA PHE A 438 3.42 11.91 29.34
C PHE A 438 1.91 11.66 29.19
N ILE A 439 1.27 11.46 30.33
CA ILE A 439 -0.18 11.40 30.46
C ILE A 439 -0.68 12.74 31.00
N ASP A 440 -1.44 13.47 30.19
CA ASP A 440 -1.83 14.85 30.47
C ASP A 440 -3.36 15.03 30.52
N GLY A 441 -3.91 14.99 31.73
CA GLY A 441 -5.31 15.28 32.03
C GLY A 441 -5.64 16.78 32.19
N ARG A 442 -4.66 17.69 31.99
CA ARG A 442 -4.89 19.13 32.21
C ARG A 442 -5.91 19.65 31.21
N SER A 443 -6.45 20.83 31.51
CA SER A 443 -7.46 21.49 30.67
C SER A 443 -8.74 20.67 30.48
N GLY A 444 -9.07 19.81 31.46
CA GLY A 444 -10.32 19.03 31.47
C GLY A 444 -10.29 17.76 30.62
N ALA A 445 -9.11 17.27 30.23
CA ALA A 445 -8.99 16.01 29.50
C ALA A 445 -9.38 14.81 30.38
N ASP A 446 -10.22 13.91 29.84
CA ASP A 446 -10.58 12.65 30.50
C ASP A 446 -9.45 11.64 30.33
N VAL A 447 -8.70 11.41 31.39
CA VAL A 447 -7.61 10.43 31.41
C VAL A 447 -7.86 9.41 32.52
N ARG A 448 -8.45 8.28 32.15
CA ARG A 448 -8.75 7.14 33.04
C ARG A 448 -8.45 5.83 32.35
N ASN A 449 -8.40 4.73 33.11
CA ASN A 449 -8.18 3.38 32.58
C ASN A 449 -6.91 3.29 31.72
N THR A 450 -5.81 3.87 32.21
CA THR A 450 -4.53 3.88 31.51
C THR A 450 -3.62 2.82 32.10
N VAL A 451 -3.05 1.98 31.25
CA VAL A 451 -2.08 0.95 31.62
C VAL A 451 -0.73 1.29 30.99
N ILE A 452 0.32 1.38 31.79
CA ILE A 452 1.69 1.60 31.36
C ILE A 452 2.53 0.45 31.90
N ASP A 453 2.86 -0.53 31.06
CA ASP A 453 3.45 -1.79 31.49
C ASP A 453 4.71 -2.19 30.71
N GLY A 454 5.80 -2.50 31.39
CA GLY A 454 6.96 -3.14 30.75
C GLY A 454 7.71 -2.26 29.74
N ASN A 455 7.62 -0.93 29.84
CA ASN A 455 8.31 -0.03 28.90
C ASN A 455 9.75 0.26 29.35
N LEU A 456 10.66 0.45 28.40
CA LEU A 456 12.05 0.87 28.64
C LEU A 456 12.21 2.33 28.22
N LEU A 457 12.52 3.19 29.18
CA LEU A 457 12.64 4.63 28.99
C LEU A 457 14.06 5.09 29.37
N ASP A 458 14.84 5.59 28.41
CA ASP A 458 16.25 5.95 28.63
C ASP A 458 16.61 7.33 28.03
N GLY A 459 17.22 8.20 28.83
CA GLY A 459 17.72 9.49 28.35
C GLY A 459 16.64 10.55 28.03
N ASN A 460 15.43 10.37 28.55
CA ASN A 460 14.31 11.32 28.35
C ASN A 460 14.38 12.47 29.37
N ASN A 461 13.56 13.51 29.23
CA ASN A 461 13.50 14.58 30.23
C ASN A 461 13.07 14.04 31.62
N SER A 462 11.94 13.34 31.64
CA SER A 462 11.49 12.46 32.72
C SER A 462 11.15 11.09 32.12
N GLY A 463 11.13 10.03 32.93
CA GLY A 463 10.69 8.72 32.46
C GLY A 463 9.20 8.72 32.14
N ILE A 464 8.36 8.68 33.18
CA ILE A 464 6.90 8.70 33.06
C ILE A 464 6.35 9.85 33.88
N SER A 465 5.49 10.67 33.29
CA SER A 465 4.78 11.74 33.98
C SER A 465 3.28 11.56 33.83
N LEU A 466 2.56 11.65 34.94
CA LEU A 466 1.10 11.64 34.98
C LEU A 466 0.62 12.92 35.65
N ASN A 467 -0.15 13.72 34.93
CA ASN A 467 -0.69 14.98 35.43
C ASN A 467 -2.21 14.97 35.34
N THR A 468 -2.88 15.22 36.46
CA THR A 468 -4.36 15.26 36.54
C THR A 468 -5.03 14.00 35.97
N ALA A 469 -4.35 12.85 36.03
CA ALA A 469 -4.94 11.58 35.66
C ALA A 469 -5.97 11.14 36.72
N GLN A 470 -7.01 10.42 36.27
CA GLN A 470 -8.16 10.02 37.07
C GLN A 470 -8.11 8.52 37.37
N ASP A 471 -9.26 7.84 37.50
CA ASP A 471 -9.34 6.47 38.01
C ASP A 471 -8.76 5.40 37.06
N GLY A 472 -8.37 4.25 37.61
CA GLY A 472 -7.94 3.07 36.84
C GLY A 472 -6.55 3.20 36.21
N ILE A 473 -5.60 3.82 36.91
CA ILE A 473 -4.23 4.01 36.42
C ILE A 473 -3.34 2.88 36.91
N ILE A 474 -2.77 2.11 35.98
CA ILE A 474 -1.84 1.01 36.28
C ILE A 474 -0.48 1.35 35.69
N VAL A 475 0.57 1.41 36.51
CA VAL A 475 1.95 1.65 36.08
C VAL A 475 2.86 0.58 36.66
N THR A 476 3.27 -0.37 35.83
CA THR A 476 4.00 -1.58 36.25
C THR A 476 5.18 -1.94 35.38
N ASN A 477 6.19 -2.60 35.95
CA ASN A 477 7.29 -3.21 35.20
C ASN A 477 8.08 -2.25 34.29
N ASN A 478 7.98 -0.93 34.48
CA ASN A 478 8.70 0.02 33.64
C ASN A 478 10.13 0.22 34.14
N TYR A 479 11.05 0.38 33.19
CA TYR A 479 12.45 0.65 33.45
C TYR A 479 12.79 2.07 33.00
N CYS A 480 12.97 2.99 33.95
CA CYS A 480 13.35 4.37 33.69
C CYS A 480 14.81 4.61 34.06
N THR A 481 15.60 5.15 33.14
CA THR A 481 17.01 5.49 33.39
C THR A 481 17.42 6.77 32.67
N GLY A 482 18.46 7.45 33.17
CA GLY A 482 19.09 8.56 32.45
C GLY A 482 18.23 9.82 32.32
N SER A 483 17.21 9.99 33.17
CA SER A 483 16.33 11.17 33.12
C SER A 483 17.09 12.47 33.30
N VAL A 484 17.02 13.38 32.33
CA VAL A 484 17.81 14.62 32.29
C VAL A 484 17.37 15.61 33.37
N SER A 485 16.06 15.75 33.61
CA SER A 485 15.52 16.57 34.71
C SER A 485 15.57 15.87 36.07
N GLY A 486 16.07 14.63 36.11
CA GLY A 486 16.22 13.85 37.33
C GLY A 486 14.94 13.19 37.86
N TYR A 487 13.86 13.21 37.08
CA TYR A 487 12.59 12.60 37.45
C TYR A 487 12.37 11.24 36.77
N GLY A 488 12.15 10.21 37.56
CA GLY A 488 11.88 8.85 37.07
C GLY A 488 10.41 8.65 36.71
N ILE A 489 9.56 8.54 37.73
CA ILE A 489 8.10 8.51 37.58
C ILE A 489 7.50 9.62 38.43
N THR A 490 6.63 10.45 37.85
CA THR A 490 5.99 11.57 38.56
C THR A 490 4.47 11.49 38.46
N PHE A 491 3.82 11.77 39.59
CA PHE A 491 2.36 11.91 39.69
C PHE A 491 2.06 13.30 40.24
N SER A 492 1.35 14.11 39.46
CA SER A 492 0.92 15.46 39.82
C SER A 492 -0.59 15.55 39.74
N ASN A 493 -1.25 15.97 40.82
CA ASN A 493 -2.71 16.14 40.91
C ASN A 493 -3.52 14.92 40.41
N THR A 494 -2.94 13.73 40.51
CA THR A 494 -3.53 12.49 40.00
C THR A 494 -4.31 11.81 41.11
N THR A 495 -5.57 11.48 40.86
CA THR A 495 -6.47 10.82 41.82
C THR A 495 -6.92 9.50 41.25
N THR A 496 -6.62 8.39 41.93
CA THR A 496 -7.01 7.04 41.48
C THR A 496 -7.56 6.26 42.66
N VAL A 497 -8.69 5.56 42.47
CA VAL A 497 -9.33 4.72 43.48
C VAL A 497 -9.02 3.24 43.19
N ASN A 498 -8.95 2.89 41.90
CA ASN A 498 -8.71 1.56 41.36
C ASN A 498 -7.38 1.48 40.58
N GLY A 499 -6.38 2.28 40.97
CA GLY A 499 -5.05 2.28 40.35
C GLY A 499 -4.02 1.43 41.09
N PHE A 500 -2.93 1.12 40.41
CA PHE A 500 -1.80 0.36 40.98
C PHE A 500 -0.47 0.85 40.40
N VAL A 501 0.50 1.13 41.28
CA VAL A 501 1.86 1.50 40.89
C VAL A 501 2.83 0.58 41.62
N GLY A 502 3.59 -0.21 40.87
CA GLY A 502 4.52 -1.16 41.47
C GLY A 502 5.43 -1.84 40.47
N TYR A 503 6.50 -2.47 40.94
CA TYR A 503 7.45 -3.22 40.10
C TYR A 503 8.18 -2.39 39.05
N ASN A 504 8.20 -1.06 39.21
CA ASN A 504 8.99 -0.16 38.38
C ASN A 504 10.43 -0.06 38.90
N THR A 505 11.37 0.02 37.97
CA THR A 505 12.80 0.13 38.22
C THR A 505 13.27 1.50 37.73
N ILE A 506 13.82 2.32 38.63
CA ILE A 506 14.17 3.71 38.33
C ILE A 506 15.63 3.99 38.72
N TYR A 507 16.46 4.33 37.73
CA TYR A 507 17.89 4.63 37.92
C TYR A 507 18.26 6.05 37.51
N GLY A 508 18.93 6.75 38.42
CA GLY A 508 19.46 8.09 38.16
C GLY A 508 18.39 9.19 38.25
N GLY A 509 18.82 10.36 38.71
CA GLY A 509 17.98 11.52 38.97
C GLY A 509 17.98 11.96 40.43
N SER A 510 17.65 13.23 40.67
CA SER A 510 17.54 13.81 42.02
C SER A 510 16.28 13.35 42.75
N ASP A 511 15.20 13.05 42.01
CA ASP A 511 13.89 12.67 42.54
C ASP A 511 13.31 11.48 41.75
N PRO A 512 13.67 10.24 42.12
CA PRO A 512 13.29 9.05 41.36
C PRO A 512 11.78 8.78 41.35
N LEU A 513 11.06 9.19 42.41
CA LEU A 513 9.60 9.06 42.51
C LEU A 513 8.99 10.26 43.24
N THR A 514 8.12 11.00 42.57
CA THR A 514 7.36 12.10 43.19
C THR A 514 5.88 11.77 43.17
N LEU A 515 5.26 11.67 44.36
CA LEU A 515 3.84 11.37 44.53
C LEU A 515 3.10 12.59 45.07
N SER A 516 1.99 12.99 44.43
CA SER A 516 0.96 13.79 45.11
C SER A 516 0.11 12.90 46.02
N SER A 517 -0.28 13.39 47.19
CA SER A 517 -1.05 12.65 48.21
C SER A 517 -2.33 12.01 47.64
N ASN A 518 -2.59 10.74 47.99
CA ASN A 518 -3.80 9.91 47.75
C ASN A 518 -3.74 8.84 46.62
N LEU A 519 -2.61 8.17 46.41
CA LEU A 519 -2.56 6.94 45.58
C LEU A 519 -2.66 5.68 46.47
N PRO A 520 -3.70 4.82 46.32
CA PRO A 520 -3.83 3.59 47.08
C PRO A 520 -2.88 2.50 46.57
N THR A 521 -2.19 1.86 47.52
CA THR A 521 -1.37 0.63 47.39
C THR A 521 -0.06 0.72 46.59
N MET A 522 1.06 0.63 47.31
CA MET A 522 2.42 0.51 46.75
C MET A 522 2.87 -0.96 46.74
N GLY A 523 3.17 -1.50 45.56
CA GLY A 523 4.10 -2.64 45.43
C GLY A 523 5.55 -2.16 45.51
N ASN A 524 6.54 -3.07 45.54
CA ASN A 524 7.96 -2.69 45.60
C ASN A 524 8.33 -1.74 44.44
N ILE A 525 8.70 -0.49 44.76
CA ILE A 525 9.31 0.47 43.81
C ILE A 525 10.79 0.55 44.18
N THR A 526 11.68 0.23 43.22
CA THR A 526 13.12 0.37 43.44
C THR A 526 13.55 1.73 42.92
N ALA A 527 13.70 2.69 43.84
CA ALA A 527 14.13 4.06 43.58
C ALA A 527 15.41 4.34 44.37
N SER A 528 16.55 4.57 43.71
CA SER A 528 17.83 4.85 44.39
C SER A 528 18.25 6.31 44.23
N GLY A 529 18.08 7.11 45.29
CA GLY A 529 18.74 8.39 45.49
C GLY A 529 19.66 8.30 46.72
N THR A 530 20.97 8.27 46.49
CA THR A 530 22.05 8.02 47.48
C THR A 530 22.06 6.60 48.07
N VAL A 531 23.23 5.95 47.94
CA VAL A 531 23.50 4.57 48.36
C VAL A 531 23.18 4.39 49.85
N SER A 532 22.07 3.72 50.16
CA SER A 532 21.92 3.02 51.43
C SER A 532 21.63 1.55 51.14
N THR A 533 22.60 0.73 51.49
CA THR A 533 22.53 -0.73 51.46
C THR A 533 21.48 -1.20 52.45
N LEU A 534 20.48 -1.97 52.00
CA LEU A 534 19.89 -3.03 52.83
C LEU A 534 19.23 -4.13 51.98
N ALA A 535 19.83 -5.32 52.12
CA ALA A 535 19.37 -6.67 51.78
C ALA A 535 19.02 -7.01 50.32
N ARG A 536 20.08 -7.26 49.52
CA ARG A 536 20.02 -8.18 48.37
C ARG A 536 19.39 -9.51 48.78
N LYS A 537 18.29 -9.93 48.15
CA LYS A 537 17.97 -11.36 48.02
C LYS A 537 18.68 -11.86 46.76
N THR A 538 19.90 -12.34 46.94
CA THR A 538 20.79 -12.81 45.88
C THR A 538 20.14 -13.98 45.13
N VAL A 539 19.69 -13.75 43.88
CA VAL A 539 19.54 -14.84 42.90
C VAL A 539 20.97 -15.23 42.50
N THR A 540 21.44 -16.37 43.01
CA THR A 540 22.77 -16.88 42.68
C THR A 540 22.61 -17.88 41.55
N ALA A 541 22.75 -17.45 40.29
CA ALA A 541 22.91 -18.39 39.20
C ALA A 541 24.36 -18.91 39.21
N THR A 542 24.55 -20.22 39.43
CA THR A 542 25.85 -20.85 39.22
C THR A 542 26.06 -21.03 37.72
N LEU A 543 26.77 -20.08 37.10
CA LEU A 543 27.24 -20.20 35.73
C LEU A 543 28.66 -20.78 35.77
N SER A 544 28.90 -21.92 35.13
CA SER A 544 30.24 -22.54 35.11
C SER A 544 31.13 -21.91 34.01
N GLY A 545 32.17 -21.17 34.39
CA GLY A 545 33.23 -20.70 33.47
C GLY A 545 33.70 -19.25 33.71
N PRO A 546 34.77 -18.79 33.03
CA PRO A 546 35.27 -17.42 33.16
C PRO A 546 34.40 -16.45 32.33
N TYR A 547 33.62 -15.60 32.99
CA TYR A 547 32.69 -14.63 32.38
C TYR A 547 33.02 -13.18 32.75
N GLU A 548 32.70 -12.24 31.86
CA GLU A 548 32.39 -10.85 32.22
C GLU A 548 30.86 -10.75 32.37
N ILE A 549 30.36 -10.85 33.61
CA ILE A 549 28.94 -10.64 33.92
C ILE A 549 28.73 -9.13 34.10
N ARG A 550 28.03 -8.48 33.17
CA ARG A 550 27.44 -7.17 33.45
C ARG A 550 26.05 -7.39 34.01
N GLN A 551 26.01 -7.74 35.30
CA GLN A 551 24.75 -7.88 36.02
C GLN A 551 24.15 -6.48 36.13
N ASN A 552 23.03 -6.23 35.44
CA ASN A 552 22.22 -5.07 35.72
C ASN A 552 20.86 -5.54 36.25
N GLN A 553 20.45 -4.94 37.35
CA GLN A 553 19.41 -5.41 38.27
C GLN A 553 18.04 -5.60 37.58
N GLY A 554 17.30 -6.66 37.94
CA GLY A 554 15.95 -6.94 37.43
C GLY A 554 15.73 -8.27 36.70
N ASN A 555 16.45 -9.34 37.07
CA ASN A 555 16.36 -10.67 36.44
C ASN A 555 16.67 -10.72 34.93
N VAL A 556 17.47 -9.77 34.42
CA VAL A 556 17.95 -9.80 33.03
C VAL A 556 19.41 -10.22 33.00
N PHE A 557 19.73 -11.25 32.23
CA PHE A 557 21.10 -11.74 32.03
C PHE A 557 21.54 -11.41 30.61
N LEU A 558 22.47 -10.44 30.52
CA LEU A 558 23.21 -10.15 29.29
C LEU A 558 24.39 -11.13 29.22
N LEU A 559 24.38 -12.03 28.26
CA LEU A 559 25.36 -13.09 28.17
C LEU A 559 26.03 -13.08 26.79
N ASN A 560 27.36 -12.98 26.78
CA ASN A 560 28.18 -13.25 25.61
C ASN A 560 28.73 -14.68 25.71
N PRO A 561 28.41 -15.59 24.77
CA PRO A 561 28.93 -16.96 24.76
C PRO A 561 30.47 -17.08 24.62
N ASN A 562 31.19 -15.98 24.38
CA ASN A 562 32.66 -15.93 24.25
C ASN A 562 33.19 -16.96 23.23
N GLY A 563 32.54 -17.08 22.08
CA GLY A 563 33.03 -17.88 20.96
C GLY A 563 32.60 -19.36 20.93
N ALA A 564 31.62 -19.79 21.74
CA ALA A 564 31.07 -21.15 21.69
C ALA A 564 29.60 -21.19 22.16
N HIS A 565 28.80 -22.16 21.69
CA HIS A 565 27.43 -22.36 22.21
C HIS A 565 27.45 -22.65 23.72
N ARG A 566 26.52 -22.07 24.49
CA ARG A 566 26.48 -22.21 25.97
C ARG A 566 25.08 -22.46 26.50
N ASN A 567 25.00 -23.15 27.65
CA ASN A 567 23.75 -23.35 28.37
C ASN A 567 23.58 -22.32 29.50
N VAL A 568 22.33 -21.91 29.74
CA VAL A 568 21.93 -20.95 30.76
C VAL A 568 20.92 -21.63 31.69
N ASN A 569 21.38 -21.95 32.91
CA ASN A 569 20.60 -22.71 33.90
C ASN A 569 20.46 -21.90 35.19
N PRO A 570 19.37 -21.14 35.37
CA PRO A 570 19.07 -20.53 36.65
C PRO A 570 18.90 -21.59 37.75
N VAL A 571 19.63 -21.43 38.85
CA VAL A 571 19.51 -22.25 40.08
C VAL A 571 19.11 -21.36 41.26
N GLY A 572 18.26 -21.88 42.15
CA GLY A 572 17.75 -21.14 43.31
C GLY A 572 16.25 -21.35 43.55
N ASN A 573 15.74 -20.76 44.64
CA ASN A 573 14.31 -20.75 44.95
C ASN A 573 13.64 -19.54 44.27
N PHE A 574 12.72 -19.81 43.34
CA PHE A 574 11.98 -18.79 42.60
C PHE A 574 10.51 -18.76 43.04
N SER A 575 9.92 -17.57 43.16
CA SER A 575 8.48 -17.45 43.39
C SER A 575 7.71 -17.63 42.06
N PRO A 576 6.48 -18.17 42.07
CA PRO A 576 5.62 -18.15 40.89
C PRO A 576 5.51 -16.73 40.31
N GLY A 577 5.61 -16.59 38.99
CA GLY A 577 5.67 -15.32 38.28
C GLY A 577 7.06 -14.70 38.17
N THR A 578 8.12 -15.35 38.66
CA THR A 578 9.49 -14.83 38.46
C THR A 578 9.82 -14.87 36.97
N GLU A 579 10.08 -13.70 36.38
CA GLU A 579 10.51 -13.58 34.99
C GLU A 579 12.04 -13.52 34.88
N LEU A 580 12.54 -14.05 33.77
CA LEU A 580 13.95 -14.12 33.43
C LEU A 580 14.14 -13.81 31.95
N THR A 581 14.87 -12.74 31.67
CA THR A 581 15.18 -12.34 30.29
C THR A 581 16.64 -12.69 29.99
N VAL A 582 16.85 -13.46 28.93
CA VAL A 582 18.16 -13.86 28.44
C VAL A 582 18.41 -13.16 27.11
N VAL A 583 19.41 -12.29 27.07
CA VAL A 583 19.82 -11.61 25.84
C VAL A 583 21.15 -12.17 25.39
N ASN A 584 21.19 -12.72 24.17
CA ASN A 584 22.43 -13.17 23.56
C ASN A 584 23.11 -11.99 22.86
N THR A 585 24.16 -11.46 23.48
CA THR A 585 24.89 -10.29 22.97
C THR A 585 26.03 -10.66 22.00
N ALA A 586 26.15 -11.93 21.59
CA ALA A 586 27.11 -12.34 20.57
C ALA A 586 26.88 -11.61 19.25
N GLY A 587 27.98 -11.15 18.62
CA GLY A 587 27.97 -10.64 17.25
C GLY A 587 28.13 -11.71 16.15
N SER A 588 28.20 -13.01 16.52
CA SER A 588 28.49 -14.14 15.62
C SER A 588 27.71 -15.40 16.00
N THR A 589 27.89 -16.53 15.27
CA THR A 589 27.09 -17.79 15.22
C THR A 589 26.73 -18.54 16.53
N TYR A 590 27.14 -18.05 17.69
CA TYR A 590 27.07 -18.80 18.94
C TYR A 590 25.78 -18.53 19.73
N ASN A 591 24.93 -19.54 19.79
CA ASN A 591 23.68 -19.57 20.54
C ASN A 591 23.87 -19.66 22.06
N LEU A 592 22.90 -19.13 22.79
CA LEU A 592 22.63 -19.49 24.19
C LEU A 592 21.45 -20.46 24.23
N VAL A 593 21.53 -21.49 25.05
CA VAL A 593 20.47 -22.48 25.24
C VAL A 593 19.97 -22.40 26.67
N PHE A 594 18.70 -22.08 26.85
CA PHE A 594 18.09 -22.04 28.17
C PHE A 594 17.60 -23.44 28.59
N ASP A 595 18.18 -24.01 29.65
CA ASP A 595 18.03 -25.43 30.00
C ASP A 595 17.90 -25.72 31.51
N SER A 596 17.10 -24.92 32.24
CA SER A 596 16.86 -25.15 33.67
C SER A 596 16.01 -26.37 34.00
N SER A 597 15.49 -27.08 33.00
CA SER A 597 14.54 -28.22 33.16
C SER A 597 14.36 -29.09 31.91
N GLY A 598 15.27 -29.06 30.91
CA GLY A 598 15.15 -29.86 29.68
C GLY A 598 14.43 -29.16 28.51
N LEU A 599 14.18 -27.85 28.59
CA LEU A 599 13.46 -27.09 27.57
C LEU A 599 14.22 -26.93 26.25
N ASN A 600 15.55 -26.97 26.26
CA ASN A 600 16.41 -26.80 25.08
C ASN A 600 16.06 -25.59 24.18
N ILE A 601 15.68 -24.46 24.78
CA ILE A 601 15.27 -23.29 24.01
C ILE A 601 16.49 -22.48 23.60
N THR A 602 16.67 -22.35 22.30
CA THR A 602 17.76 -21.59 21.69
C THR A 602 17.43 -20.11 21.58
N VAL A 603 18.32 -19.25 22.10
CA VAL A 603 18.36 -17.81 21.87
C VAL A 603 19.54 -17.50 20.94
N ALA A 604 19.21 -17.21 19.69
CA ALA A 604 20.20 -16.94 18.64
C ALA A 604 20.98 -15.63 18.89
N PRO A 605 22.13 -15.42 18.24
CA PRO A 605 22.92 -14.19 18.35
C PRO A 605 22.08 -12.93 18.08
N GLY A 606 22.21 -11.92 18.93
CA GLY A 606 21.46 -10.66 18.83
C GLY A 606 19.97 -10.75 19.16
N LYS A 607 19.50 -11.89 19.67
CA LYS A 607 18.08 -12.13 20.02
C LYS A 607 17.88 -12.16 21.54
N THR A 608 16.61 -12.05 21.93
CA THR A 608 16.15 -12.06 23.31
C THR A 608 15.16 -13.19 23.54
N GLY A 609 15.34 -13.95 24.61
CA GLY A 609 14.40 -14.93 25.13
C GLY A 609 13.85 -14.51 26.50
N MET A 610 12.56 -14.65 26.72
CA MET A 610 11.89 -14.41 28.00
C MET A 610 11.27 -15.69 28.54
N PHE A 611 11.51 -15.93 29.82
CA PHE A 611 11.07 -17.13 30.53
C PHE A 611 10.40 -16.73 31.84
N VAL A 612 9.37 -17.48 32.25
CA VAL A 612 8.65 -17.25 33.51
C VAL A 612 8.61 -18.54 34.32
N PHE A 613 8.81 -18.44 35.64
CA PHE A 613 8.66 -19.57 36.55
C PHE A 613 7.22 -19.66 37.03
N ASP A 614 6.52 -20.76 36.74
CA ASP A 614 5.09 -20.93 37.09
C ASP A 614 4.85 -21.42 38.52
N GLY A 615 5.92 -21.67 39.28
CA GLY A 615 5.88 -22.26 40.61
C GLY A 615 6.41 -23.70 40.66
N ASN A 616 6.43 -24.41 39.53
CA ASN A 616 6.96 -25.76 39.39
C ASN A 616 8.13 -25.83 38.40
N ALA A 617 8.02 -25.14 37.26
CA ALA A 617 9.03 -25.15 36.20
C ALA A 617 9.11 -23.80 35.49
N TRP A 618 10.21 -23.60 34.76
CA TRP A 618 10.33 -22.47 33.84
C TRP A 618 9.50 -22.73 32.58
N LYS A 619 8.93 -21.68 32.01
CA LYS A 619 8.13 -21.69 30.77
C LYS A 619 8.65 -20.63 29.82
N LYS A 620 8.62 -20.93 28.51
CA LYS A 620 8.88 -19.95 27.46
C LYS A 620 7.72 -18.98 27.38
N VAL A 621 8.00 -17.68 27.51
CA VAL A 621 7.05 -16.62 27.18
C VAL A 621 7.22 -16.25 25.70
N PHE A 622 8.46 -15.95 25.31
CA PHE A 622 8.77 -15.50 23.96
C PHE A 622 10.26 -15.68 23.62
N VAL A 623 10.57 -15.84 22.33
CA VAL A 623 11.93 -15.66 21.79
C VAL A 623 11.78 -14.85 20.51
N SER A 624 12.48 -13.73 20.42
CA SER A 624 12.43 -12.85 19.24
C SER A 624 12.88 -13.59 17.99
N SER A 625 12.03 -13.58 16.96
CA SER A 625 12.32 -14.11 15.62
C SER A 625 13.49 -13.40 14.99
#